data_AF-A0A938NU35-F1
#
_entry.id   AF-A0A938NU35-F1
#
_cell.length_a   1.000
_cell.length_b   1.000
_cell.length_c   1.000
_cell.angle_alpha   90.00
_cell.angle_beta   90.00
_cell.angle_gamma   90.00
#
_symmetry.space_group_name_H-M   'P 1'
#
loop_
_entity.id
_entity.type
_entity.pdbx_description
1 polymer ?
#
loop_
_entity_poly.entity_id
_entity_poly.type
_entity_poly.pdbx_seq_one_letter_code
_entity_poly.pdbx_strand_id
1 'polypeptide(L)'
;MTKITRALLSVSDKTGIVEFAKALATRGVELLSTGGTAKALRDAGIAVKDVSEFTGFPEMLDGRVKTLTPQVHAGLLHLRDNAEHMATMKAHGLQPIDLVCVNLYPFEATIAKAGVPLHEAIEQIDIGGPTMIRSAAKNMKFVTVITDPADYIRG
;
A
#
# COMPACT_ATOMS: atom_id res chain seq x y z
N MET A 1 -6.53 18.29 -7.91
CA MET A 1 -6.04 17.03 -7.34
C MET A 1 -4.58 17.20 -6.97
N THR A 2 -4.15 16.66 -5.84
CA THR A 2 -2.75 16.69 -5.41
C THR A 2 -1.91 15.88 -6.40
N LYS A 3 -0.74 16.40 -6.77
CA LYS A 3 0.20 15.65 -7.63
C LYS A 3 0.64 14.39 -6.90
N ILE A 4 0.52 13.24 -7.55
CA ILE A 4 1.05 11.98 -7.03
C ILE A 4 2.57 11.98 -7.22
N THR A 5 3.29 11.88 -6.12
CA THR A 5 4.75 11.80 -6.06
C THR A 5 5.24 10.49 -5.44
N ARG A 6 4.41 9.85 -4.62
CA ARG A 6 4.69 8.55 -3.99
C ARG A 6 3.46 7.65 -3.95
N ALA A 7 3.63 6.41 -4.38
CA ALA A 7 2.58 5.38 -4.39
C ALA A 7 3.02 4.15 -3.59
N LEU A 8 2.15 3.65 -2.70
CA LEU A 8 2.36 2.38 -2.01
C LEU A 8 1.48 1.30 -2.64
N LEU A 9 2.11 0.27 -3.19
CA LEU A 9 1.47 -0.83 -3.90
C LEU A 9 1.63 -2.13 -3.08
N SER A 10 0.51 -2.74 -2.66
CA SER A 10 0.51 -3.99 -1.90
C SER A 10 -0.74 -4.80 -2.25
N VAL A 11 -0.60 -5.69 -3.24
CA VAL A 11 -1.72 -6.44 -3.81
C VAL A 11 -1.56 -7.95 -3.69
N SER A 12 -2.67 -8.62 -3.38
CA SER A 12 -2.81 -10.07 -3.44
C SER A 12 -3.12 -10.56 -4.85
N ASP A 13 -3.98 -9.88 -5.60
CA ASP A 13 -4.18 -10.09 -7.04
C ASP A 13 -3.24 -9.17 -7.83
N LYS A 14 -2.40 -9.78 -8.68
CA LYS A 14 -1.34 -9.10 -9.45
C LYS A 14 -1.80 -8.71 -10.85
N THR A 15 -3.07 -8.93 -11.18
CA THR A 15 -3.64 -8.55 -12.48
C THR A 15 -3.37 -7.07 -12.78
N GLY A 16 -2.66 -6.79 -13.87
CA GLY A 16 -2.38 -5.43 -14.36
C GLY A 16 -1.44 -4.56 -13.51
N ILE A 17 -0.88 -5.08 -12.40
CA ILE A 17 -0.10 -4.25 -11.46
C ILE A 17 1.21 -3.75 -12.08
N VAL A 18 1.81 -4.53 -12.98
CA VAL A 18 3.08 -4.20 -13.62
C VAL A 18 2.90 -3.02 -14.57
N GLU A 19 1.86 -3.05 -15.41
CA GLU A 19 1.52 -1.99 -16.34
C GLU A 19 1.17 -0.70 -15.59
N PHE A 20 0.38 -0.83 -14.52
CA PHE A 20 0.01 0.28 -13.65
C PHE A 20 1.24 0.92 -12.99
N ALA A 21 2.11 0.12 -12.37
CA ALA A 21 3.34 0.58 -11.74
C ALA A 21 4.30 1.23 -12.76
N LYS A 22 4.41 0.67 -13.97
CA LYS A 22 5.23 1.24 -15.05
C LYS A 22 4.73 2.62 -15.47
N ALA A 23 3.41 2.81 -15.56
CA ALA A 23 2.82 4.10 -15.88
C ALA A 23 3.11 5.16 -14.80
N LEU A 24 3.02 4.77 -13.53
CA LEU A 24 3.39 5.63 -12.39
C LEU A 24 4.88 5.98 -12.41
N ALA A 25 5.76 4.99 -12.56
CA ALA A 25 7.22 5.18 -12.60
C ALA A 25 7.64 6.11 -13.76
N THR A 26 7.04 5.95 -14.94
CA THR A 26 7.30 6.82 -16.12
C THR A 26 6.94 8.29 -15.85
N ARG A 27 6.04 8.55 -14.91
CA ARG A 27 5.66 9.91 -14.46
C ARG A 27 6.52 10.42 -13.30
N GLY A 28 7.56 9.68 -12.90
CA GLY A 28 8.47 10.03 -11.81
C GLY A 28 7.89 9.80 -10.41
N VAL A 29 6.89 8.92 -10.28
CA VAL A 29 6.33 8.54 -8.97
C VAL A 29 7.27 7.55 -8.29
N GLU A 30 7.65 7.81 -7.04
CA GLU A 30 8.37 6.85 -6.21
C GLU A 30 7.42 5.71 -5.81
N LEU A 31 7.82 4.47 -6.11
CA LEU A 31 7.04 3.28 -5.79
C LEU A 31 7.55 2.65 -4.50
N LEU A 32 6.65 2.47 -3.54
CA LEU A 32 6.85 1.66 -2.35
C LEU A 32 6.11 0.33 -2.50
N SER A 33 6.72 -0.77 -2.12
CA SER A 33 6.05 -2.07 -2.08
C SER A 33 6.66 -3.03 -1.06
N THR A 34 6.05 -4.20 -0.90
CA THR A 34 6.50 -5.25 0.02
C THR A 34 6.13 -6.63 -0.51
N GLY A 35 6.82 -7.66 -0.02
CA GLY A 35 6.55 -9.06 -0.31
C GLY A 35 6.43 -9.39 -1.79
N GLY A 36 5.42 -10.19 -2.14
CA GLY A 36 5.22 -10.66 -3.52
C GLY A 36 4.93 -9.55 -4.54
N THR A 37 4.37 -8.40 -4.12
CA THR A 37 4.17 -7.27 -5.04
C THR A 37 5.51 -6.64 -5.42
N ALA A 38 6.38 -6.36 -4.43
CA ALA A 38 7.71 -5.80 -4.70
C ALA A 38 8.51 -6.72 -5.61
N LYS A 39 8.46 -8.04 -5.37
CA LYS A 39 9.11 -9.03 -6.23
C LYS A 39 8.62 -8.96 -7.68
N ALA A 40 7.31 -8.98 -7.90
CA ALA A 40 6.72 -8.93 -9.24
C ALA A 40 7.14 -7.66 -10.01
N LEU A 41 7.22 -6.52 -9.34
CA LEU A 41 7.67 -5.26 -9.94
C LEU A 41 9.17 -5.30 -10.31
N ARG A 42 10.02 -5.82 -9.43
CA ARG A 42 11.46 -5.98 -9.70
C ARG A 42 11.74 -6.93 -10.84
N ASP A 43 11.04 -8.06 -10.89
CA ASP A 43 11.16 -9.04 -11.97
C ASP A 43 10.79 -8.42 -13.33
N ALA A 44 9.89 -7.42 -13.34
CA ALA A 44 9.53 -6.64 -14.53
C ALA A 44 10.49 -5.46 -14.82
N GLY A 45 11.58 -5.32 -14.08
CA GLY A 45 12.57 -4.25 -14.24
C GLY A 45 12.12 -2.88 -13.72
N ILE A 46 11.11 -2.83 -12.85
CA ILE A 46 10.59 -1.59 -12.27
C ILE A 46 11.31 -1.32 -10.95
N ALA A 47 11.88 -0.11 -10.83
CA ALA A 47 12.47 0.34 -9.58
C ALA A 47 11.39 0.50 -8.50
N VAL A 48 11.58 -0.17 -7.37
CA VAL A 48 10.67 -0.15 -6.23
C VAL A 48 11.45 -0.21 -4.93
N LYS A 49 11.10 0.70 -4.02
CA LYS A 49 11.64 0.79 -2.67
C LYS A 49 10.85 -0.13 -1.74
N ASP A 50 11.53 -0.89 -0.91
CA ASP A 50 10.83 -1.71 0.09
C ASP A 50 10.20 -0.82 1.15
N VAL A 51 9.00 -1.21 1.62
CA VAL A 51 8.34 -0.53 2.75
C VAL A 51 9.26 -0.51 3.98
N SER A 52 10.04 -1.57 4.23
CA SER A 52 10.99 -1.60 5.35
C SER A 52 12.10 -0.56 5.22
N GLU A 53 12.58 -0.27 4.01
CA GLU A 53 13.53 0.80 3.75
C GLU A 53 12.90 2.18 3.95
N PHE A 54 11.64 2.35 3.54
CA PHE A 54 10.89 3.60 3.75
C PHE A 54 10.59 3.86 5.23
N THR A 55 10.22 2.83 5.98
CA THR A 55 9.84 2.96 7.39
C THR A 55 11.04 2.91 8.33
N GLY A 56 12.15 2.29 7.91
CA GLY A 56 13.26 1.94 8.79
C GLY A 56 12.93 0.77 9.74
N PHE A 57 11.80 0.08 9.55
CA PHE A 57 11.37 -1.06 10.36
C PHE A 57 11.28 -2.33 9.50
N PRO A 58 11.88 -3.45 9.94
CA PRO A 58 11.81 -4.70 9.20
C PRO A 58 10.40 -5.29 9.23
N GLU A 59 10.15 -6.21 8.30
CA GLU A 59 8.99 -7.09 8.37
C GLU A 59 9.13 -8.06 9.56
N MET A 60 8.05 -8.24 10.33
CA MET A 60 8.04 -9.06 11.54
C MET A 60 6.85 -10.02 11.56
N LEU A 61 6.96 -11.06 12.40
CA LEU A 61 5.89 -12.02 12.70
C LEU A 61 5.33 -12.66 11.41
N ASP A 62 6.23 -13.23 10.59
CA ASP A 62 5.89 -13.91 9.33
C ASP A 62 5.05 -13.05 8.37
N GLY A 63 5.36 -11.74 8.32
CA GLY A 63 4.71 -10.80 7.43
C GLY A 63 3.39 -10.23 7.90
N ARG A 64 2.97 -10.57 9.14
CA ARG A 64 1.79 -10.00 9.79
C ARG A 64 1.97 -8.51 10.11
N VAL A 65 3.21 -8.09 10.40
CA VAL A 65 3.53 -6.70 10.72
C VAL A 65 4.58 -6.18 9.74
N LYS A 66 4.11 -5.44 8.73
CA LYS A 66 4.94 -4.82 7.68
C LYS A 66 4.60 -3.35 7.42
N THR A 67 3.32 -3.04 7.32
CA THR A 67 2.83 -1.68 6.97
C THR A 67 2.17 -0.96 8.15
N LEU A 68 2.01 -1.63 9.29
CA LEU A 68 1.39 -1.09 10.51
C LEU A 68 2.38 -0.20 11.29
N THR A 69 2.88 0.84 10.63
CA THR A 69 3.88 1.75 11.19
C THR A 69 3.41 3.20 11.12
N PRO A 70 3.86 4.07 12.05
CA PRO A 70 3.58 5.50 11.98
C PRO A 70 4.02 6.13 10.66
N GLN A 71 5.13 5.68 10.07
CA GLN A 71 5.68 6.20 8.82
C GLN A 71 4.70 6.02 7.66
N VAL A 72 4.05 4.86 7.56
CA VAL A 72 3.01 4.63 6.55
C VAL A 72 1.75 5.42 6.90
N HIS A 73 1.22 5.27 8.12
CA HIS A 73 -0.09 5.81 8.45
C HIS A 73 -0.11 7.33 8.62
N ALA A 74 0.95 7.95 9.15
CA ALA A 74 1.08 9.41 9.15
C ALA A 74 1.24 9.95 7.72
N GLY A 75 2.00 9.25 6.87
CA GLY A 75 2.11 9.55 5.45
C GLY A 75 0.74 9.56 4.74
N LEU A 76 -0.16 8.66 5.13
CA LEU A 76 -1.53 8.59 4.59
C LEU A 76 -2.53 9.54 5.26
N LEU A 77 -2.42 9.81 6.57
CA LEU A 77 -3.47 10.48 7.36
C LEU A 77 -3.25 11.97 7.63
N HIS A 78 -2.03 12.49 7.45
CA HIS A 78 -1.78 13.90 7.71
C HIS A 78 -2.60 14.80 6.78
N LEU A 79 -3.24 15.82 7.34
CA LEU A 79 -3.95 16.84 6.58
C LEU A 79 -2.94 17.85 6.05
N ARG A 80 -2.87 18.00 4.73
CA ARG A 80 -1.82 18.81 4.07
C ARG A 80 -2.08 20.32 4.16
N ASP A 81 -3.30 20.69 4.50
CA ASP A 81 -3.74 22.06 4.77
C ASP A 81 -3.79 22.40 6.26
N ASN A 82 -3.40 21.48 7.14
CA ASN A 82 -3.27 21.73 8.57
C ASN A 82 -1.79 21.97 8.92
N ALA A 83 -1.47 23.19 9.34
CA ALA A 83 -0.10 23.61 9.68
C ALA A 83 0.53 22.76 10.81
N GLU A 84 -0.25 22.33 11.80
CA GLU A 84 0.23 21.49 12.91
C GLU A 84 0.59 20.07 12.45
N HIS A 85 -0.20 19.49 11.54
CA HIS A 85 0.12 18.20 10.94
C HIS A 85 1.40 18.29 10.12
N MET A 86 1.55 19.34 9.31
CA MET A 86 2.76 19.56 8.50
C MET A 86 4.01 19.77 9.38
N ALA A 87 3.87 20.50 10.49
CA ALA A 87 4.94 20.67 11.47
C ALA A 87 5.33 19.33 12.12
N THR A 88 4.36 18.53 12.54
CA THR A 88 4.57 17.19 13.11
C THR A 88 5.29 16.27 12.11
N MET A 89 4.83 16.21 10.85
CA MET A 89 5.48 15.41 9.80
C MET A 89 6.95 15.80 9.63
N LYS A 90 7.25 17.10 9.59
CA LYS A 90 8.63 17.61 9.47
C LYS A 90 9.47 17.27 10.71
N ALA A 91 8.93 17.47 11.91
CA ALA A 91 9.64 17.24 13.17
C ALA A 91 10.07 15.77 13.34
N HIS A 92 9.26 14.83 12.83
CA HIS A 92 9.55 13.40 12.91
C HIS A 92 10.17 12.82 11.63
N GLY A 93 10.52 13.65 10.64
CA GLY A 93 11.14 13.18 9.39
C GLY A 93 10.22 12.29 8.55
N LEU A 94 8.90 12.45 8.69
CA LEU A 94 7.89 11.63 8.01
C LEU A 94 7.60 12.17 6.62
N GLN A 95 7.26 11.27 5.69
CA GLN A 95 7.04 11.61 4.28
C GLN A 95 5.60 11.28 3.85
N PRO A 96 5.00 12.08 2.96
CA PRO A 96 3.63 11.86 2.50
C PRO A 96 3.52 10.63 1.58
N ILE A 97 2.39 9.95 1.61
CA ILE A 97 2.00 8.95 0.60
C ILE A 97 0.77 9.49 -0.12
N ASP A 98 0.82 9.56 -1.45
CA ASP A 98 -0.22 10.22 -2.27
C ASP A 98 -1.22 9.23 -2.86
N LEU A 99 -0.76 8.01 -3.10
CA LEU A 99 -1.56 6.93 -3.64
C LEU A 99 -1.32 5.64 -2.86
N VAL A 100 -2.39 4.91 -2.57
CA VAL A 100 -2.32 3.54 -2.08
C VAL A 100 -3.10 2.62 -3.01
N CYS A 101 -2.47 1.54 -3.46
CA CYS A 101 -3.10 0.50 -4.27
C CYS A 101 -3.03 -0.82 -3.52
N VAL A 102 -4.18 -1.29 -3.04
CA VAL A 102 -4.27 -2.45 -2.16
C VAL A 102 -5.51 -3.24 -2.50
N ASN A 103 -5.35 -4.52 -2.81
CA ASN A 103 -6.42 -5.50 -2.78
C ASN A 103 -6.09 -6.59 -1.75
N LEU A 104 -7.13 -7.10 -1.10
CA LEU A 104 -7.01 -7.90 0.11
C LEU A 104 -6.69 -9.36 -0.20
N TYR A 105 -6.25 -10.08 0.82
CA TYR A 105 -6.12 -11.53 0.73
C TYR A 105 -7.48 -12.16 0.41
N PRO A 106 -7.51 -13.26 -0.38
CA PRO A 106 -8.75 -13.86 -0.87
C PRO A 106 -9.41 -14.70 0.22
N PHE A 107 -9.77 -14.09 1.35
CA PHE A 107 -10.36 -14.75 2.51
C PHE A 107 -11.66 -15.46 2.12
N GLU A 108 -12.58 -14.76 1.45
CA GLU A 108 -13.86 -15.31 0.99
C GLU A 108 -13.66 -16.54 0.08
N ALA A 109 -12.79 -16.42 -0.93
CA ALA A 109 -12.49 -17.54 -1.82
C ALA A 109 -11.77 -18.70 -1.11
N THR A 110 -11.03 -18.42 -0.03
CA THR A 110 -10.38 -19.46 0.78
C THR A 110 -11.42 -20.23 1.58
N ILE A 111 -12.28 -19.56 2.34
CA ILE A 111 -13.30 -20.23 3.18
C ILE A 111 -14.41 -20.91 2.36
N ALA A 112 -14.58 -20.53 1.08
CA ALA A 112 -15.51 -21.18 0.17
C ALA A 112 -15.05 -22.59 -0.28
N LYS A 113 -13.75 -22.92 -0.15
CA LYS A 113 -13.23 -24.26 -0.50
C LYS A 113 -13.67 -25.27 0.56
N ALA A 114 -14.09 -26.46 0.12
CA ALA A 114 -14.47 -27.53 1.04
C ALA A 114 -13.27 -27.98 1.88
N GLY A 115 -13.45 -28.06 3.21
CA GLY A 115 -12.48 -28.67 4.12
C GLY A 115 -11.29 -27.78 4.52
N VAL A 116 -11.34 -26.46 4.30
CA VAL A 116 -10.28 -25.55 4.76
C VAL A 116 -10.14 -25.60 6.28
N PRO A 117 -8.93 -25.89 6.81
CA PRO A 117 -8.68 -25.83 8.25
C PRO A 117 -8.83 -24.40 8.79
N LEU A 118 -9.33 -24.27 10.01
CA LEU A 118 -9.52 -22.96 10.67
C LEU A 118 -8.24 -22.11 10.68
N HIS A 119 -7.07 -22.71 10.91
CA HIS A 119 -5.81 -21.96 10.94
C HIS A 119 -5.46 -21.36 9.57
N GLU A 120 -5.73 -22.06 8.46
CA GLU A 120 -5.50 -21.54 7.11
C GLU A 120 -6.44 -20.37 6.81
N ALA A 121 -7.70 -20.47 7.24
CA ALA A 121 -8.64 -19.34 7.13
C ALA A 121 -8.16 -18.13 7.94
N ILE A 122 -7.66 -18.34 9.17
CA ILE A 122 -7.14 -17.26 10.03
C ILE A 122 -5.94 -16.55 9.38
N GLU A 123 -5.02 -17.28 8.72
CA GLU A 123 -3.87 -16.65 8.02
C GLU A 123 -4.28 -15.78 6.84
N GLN A 124 -5.48 -15.97 6.29
CA GLN A 124 -6.01 -15.12 5.21
C GLN A 124 -6.67 -13.84 5.72
N ILE A 125 -6.77 -13.62 7.04
CA ILE A 125 -7.30 -12.38 7.61
C ILE A 125 -6.25 -11.27 7.49
N ASP A 126 -6.45 -10.38 6.52
CA ASP A 126 -5.58 -9.24 6.31
C ASP A 126 -5.85 -8.13 7.36
N ILE A 127 -4.79 -7.64 7.99
CA ILE A 127 -4.83 -6.52 8.95
C ILE A 127 -4.27 -5.24 8.31
N GLY A 128 -3.11 -5.36 7.66
CA GLY A 128 -2.41 -4.22 7.08
C GLY A 128 -3.18 -3.61 5.91
N GLY A 129 -3.71 -4.45 5.01
CA GLY A 129 -4.47 -4.02 3.84
C GLY A 129 -5.69 -3.17 4.21
N PRO A 130 -6.63 -3.67 5.03
CA PRO A 130 -7.81 -2.89 5.43
C PRO A 130 -7.44 -1.62 6.18
N THR A 131 -6.39 -1.64 7.01
CA THR A 131 -5.95 -0.45 7.76
C THR A 131 -5.44 0.64 6.80
N MET A 132 -4.67 0.29 5.78
CA MET A 132 -4.19 1.23 4.76
C MET A 132 -5.34 1.79 3.91
N ILE A 133 -6.27 0.94 3.43
CA ILE A 133 -7.44 1.37 2.67
C ILE A 133 -8.25 2.39 3.46
N ARG A 134 -8.56 2.07 4.73
CA ARG A 134 -9.33 2.97 5.61
C ARG A 134 -8.60 4.27 5.90
N SER A 135 -7.28 4.22 6.05
CA SER A 135 -6.45 5.42 6.27
C SER A 135 -6.50 6.37 5.07
N ALA A 136 -6.29 5.83 3.87
CA ALA A 136 -6.34 6.61 2.64
C ALA A 136 -7.74 7.15 2.35
N ALA A 137 -8.78 6.32 2.49
CA ALA A 137 -10.16 6.73 2.28
C ALA A 137 -10.58 7.86 3.24
N LYS A 138 -10.17 7.81 4.52
CA LYS A 138 -10.40 8.89 5.48
C LYS A 138 -9.76 10.21 5.03
N ASN A 139 -8.63 10.14 4.32
CA ASN A 139 -7.89 11.31 3.84
C ASN A 139 -8.02 11.53 2.32
N MET A 140 -9.16 11.18 1.73
CA MET A 140 -9.40 11.19 0.27
C MET A 140 -9.21 12.57 -0.40
N LYS A 141 -9.25 13.67 0.38
CA LYS A 141 -8.91 15.01 -0.11
C LYS A 141 -7.48 15.07 -0.66
N PHE A 142 -6.59 14.27 -0.08
CA PHE A 142 -5.16 14.32 -0.34
C PHE A 142 -4.57 13.01 -0.86
N VAL A 143 -5.23 11.88 -0.61
CA VAL A 143 -4.74 10.54 -0.95
C VAL A 143 -5.72 9.82 -1.86
N THR A 144 -5.20 9.26 -2.96
CA THR A 144 -5.96 8.36 -3.84
C THR A 144 -5.86 6.92 -3.33
N VAL A 145 -6.99 6.23 -3.22
CA VAL A 145 -7.06 4.80 -2.87
C VAL A 145 -7.62 4.02 -4.05
N ILE A 146 -6.95 2.92 -4.43
CA ILE A 146 -7.38 2.00 -5.49
C ILE A 146 -7.40 0.60 -4.91
N THR A 147 -8.54 -0.07 -5.01
CA THR A 147 -8.73 -1.43 -4.48
C THR A 147 -9.09 -2.48 -5.52
N ASP A 148 -9.39 -2.05 -6.75
CA ASP A 148 -9.80 -2.92 -7.85
C ASP A 148 -8.86 -2.73 -9.06
N PRO A 149 -8.29 -3.80 -9.63
CA PRO A 149 -7.53 -3.74 -10.87
C PRO A 149 -8.25 -3.07 -12.05
N ALA A 150 -9.58 -3.14 -12.09
CA ALA A 150 -10.38 -2.50 -13.13
C ALA A 150 -10.22 -0.96 -13.15
N ASP A 151 -9.78 -0.35 -12.06
CA ASP A 151 -9.56 1.09 -11.96
C ASP A 151 -8.17 1.53 -12.41
N TYR A 152 -7.24 0.61 -12.70
CA TYR A 152 -5.88 0.96 -13.15
C TYR A 152 -5.87 1.70 -14.49
N ILE A 153 -6.86 1.41 -15.34
CA ILE A 153 -7.01 1.96 -16.68
C ILE A 153 -7.83 3.25 -16.73
N ARG A 154 -8.41 3.68 -15.60
CA ARG A 154 -9.15 4.95 -15.50
C ARG A 154 -8.14 6.08 -15.30
N GLY A 155 -7.50 6.50 -16.39
CA GLY A 155 -6.55 7.61 -16.46
C GLY A 155 -7.18 8.91 -16.91
#